data_AF-A0A8K0IHL8-F1
#
_entry.id   AF-A0A8K0IHL8-F1
#
_cell.length_a   1.000
_cell.length_b   1.000
_cell.length_c   1.000
_cell.angle_alpha   90.00
_cell.angle_beta   90.00
_cell.angle_gamma   90.00
#
_symmetry.space_group_name_H-M   'P 1'
#
loop_
_entity.id
_entity.type
_entity.pdbx_description
1 polymer ?
#
loop_
_entity_poly.entity_id
_entity_poly.type
_entity_poly.pdbx_seq_one_letter_code
_entity_poly.pdbx_strand_id
1 'polypeptide(L)'
;MSPRSLTRLHRLLYDSPRSSPRRPIASQWRHYHGAADWAGLLDPLDEHLRRELVRYGDLVQAAYHAFHSHPEAPPDATRHVALPDRSYRFTRSLFATASVELPRFLDRFATPWMTQRSSWIGYVAVCDSDHEIHRMGRRDIVIALRGTATCLEWAENFRAGLVPVDDGNENEEKNGNSTSRSPHAPKVECGFWSLYKTAGDRVPSLSAAVVDEVRQLVNQYKGEELSITVTGHSLGAALAVLVADELSASMPDAPPIAVFSFGGPRVGNRGFADRVEGRGVKVLRVVNAHDMVTRQGGNVKKLYMSKARELRVDQFDPSAAAATAGRGALSRVPSCLASPSS
;
A
#
# COMPACT_ATOMS: atom_id res chain seq x y z
N MET A 1 -2.79 -11.27 -10.76
CA MET A 1 -4.04 -11.37 -9.98
C MET A 1 -4.93 -10.21 -10.38
N SER A 2 -6.16 -10.48 -10.80
CA SER A 2 -7.05 -9.48 -11.42
C SER A 2 -7.85 -8.67 -10.37
N PRO A 3 -8.53 -7.57 -10.75
CA PRO A 3 -9.44 -6.80 -9.90
C PRO A 3 -10.41 -7.64 -9.05
N ARG A 4 -10.70 -8.88 -9.46
CA ARG A 4 -11.53 -9.85 -8.71
C ARG A 4 -11.03 -10.15 -7.29
N SER A 5 -9.72 -10.16 -7.00
CA SER A 5 -9.23 -10.41 -5.63
C SER A 5 -9.52 -9.23 -4.71
N LEU A 6 -9.33 -8.01 -5.20
CA LEU A 6 -9.70 -6.79 -4.49
C LEU A 6 -11.21 -6.70 -4.35
N THR A 7 -12.00 -6.96 -5.40
CA THR A 7 -13.47 -7.03 -5.29
C THR A 7 -13.94 -8.06 -4.27
N ARG A 8 -13.23 -9.19 -4.14
CA ARG A 8 -13.54 -10.23 -3.14
C ARG A 8 -13.17 -9.79 -1.72
N LEU A 9 -12.00 -9.19 -1.52
CA LEU A 9 -11.59 -8.62 -0.24
C LEU A 9 -12.52 -7.47 0.16
N HIS A 10 -12.86 -6.61 -0.80
CA HIS A 10 -13.85 -5.57 -0.67
C HIS A 10 -15.20 -6.15 -0.24
N ARG A 11 -15.70 -7.20 -0.90
CA ARG A 11 -16.91 -7.94 -0.50
C ARG A 11 -16.86 -8.47 0.93
N LEU A 12 -15.74 -9.04 1.36
CA LEU A 12 -15.58 -9.54 2.73
C LEU A 12 -15.61 -8.40 3.77
N LEU A 13 -15.24 -7.18 3.37
CA LEU A 13 -15.40 -5.98 4.17
C LEU A 13 -16.80 -5.33 4.01
N TYR A 14 -17.61 -5.76 3.03
CA TYR A 14 -18.82 -5.07 2.52
C TYR A 14 -20.15 -5.50 3.16
N ASP A 15 -20.19 -6.49 4.05
CA ASP A 15 -21.44 -6.99 4.67
C ASP A 15 -22.03 -6.03 5.74
N SER A 16 -22.01 -4.73 5.47
CA SER A 16 -22.75 -3.72 6.24
C SER A 16 -23.27 -2.63 5.30
N PRO A 17 -24.56 -2.26 5.38
CA PRO A 17 -25.22 -1.43 4.39
C PRO A 17 -24.52 -0.08 4.24
N ARG A 18 -24.40 0.35 2.97
CA ARG A 18 -23.77 1.59 2.51
C ARG A 18 -24.18 2.79 3.35
N SER A 19 -23.36 3.13 4.32
CA SER A 19 -23.21 4.51 4.76
C SER A 19 -21.74 4.83 4.68
N SER A 20 -21.38 5.83 3.89
CA SER A 20 -20.17 6.62 4.15
C SER A 20 -20.13 6.92 5.66
N PRO A 21 -18.99 6.79 6.35
CA PRO A 21 -18.95 6.91 7.80
C PRO A 21 -19.61 8.21 8.26
N ARG A 22 -20.81 8.12 8.81
CA ARG A 22 -21.56 9.29 9.32
C ARG A 22 -21.08 9.75 10.69
N ARG A 23 -20.24 8.95 11.35
CA ARG A 23 -19.82 9.18 12.72
C ARG A 23 -18.43 9.82 12.76
N PRO A 24 -18.23 10.89 13.55
CA PRO A 24 -16.93 11.51 13.75
C PRO A 24 -15.93 10.51 14.33
N ILE A 25 -14.70 10.50 13.78
CA ILE A 25 -13.55 9.77 14.33
C ILE A 25 -12.48 10.74 14.87
N ALA A 26 -12.73 12.05 14.81
CA ALA A 26 -11.79 13.10 15.12
C ALA A 26 -11.07 12.94 16.48
N SER A 27 -11.77 12.58 17.55
CA SER A 27 -11.16 12.44 18.88
C SER A 27 -10.20 11.25 19.00
N GLN A 28 -10.30 10.25 18.10
CA GLN A 28 -9.54 9.01 18.15
C GLN A 28 -8.78 8.76 16.85
N TRP A 29 -8.62 9.78 16.02
CA TRP A 29 -8.14 9.62 14.66
C TRP A 29 -6.73 9.00 14.62
N ARG A 30 -5.87 9.39 15.56
CA ARG A 30 -4.50 8.84 15.69
C ARG A 30 -4.51 7.36 16.02
N HIS A 31 -5.49 6.90 16.80
CA HIS A 31 -5.67 5.49 17.14
C HIS A 31 -6.03 4.67 15.89
N TYR A 32 -6.97 5.17 15.08
CA TYR A 32 -7.30 4.59 13.77
C TYR A 32 -6.16 4.69 12.74
N HIS A 33 -5.27 5.67 12.92
CA HIS A 33 -4.04 5.85 12.15
C HIS A 33 -2.83 5.07 12.71
N GLY A 34 -3.08 4.13 13.62
CA GLY A 34 -2.08 3.16 14.07
C GLY A 34 -1.16 3.63 15.21
N ALA A 35 -1.47 4.73 15.91
CA ALA A 35 -0.63 5.23 17.01
C ALA A 35 -0.36 4.18 18.10
N ALA A 36 -1.33 3.28 18.36
CA ALA A 36 -1.20 2.15 19.27
C ALA A 36 -1.17 0.79 18.54
N ASP A 37 -0.63 0.77 17.31
CA ASP A 37 -0.52 -0.43 16.46
C ASP A 37 -1.84 -1.20 16.32
N TRP A 38 -2.95 -0.44 16.22
CA TRP A 38 -4.32 -0.94 16.13
C TRP A 38 -4.71 -1.94 17.24
N ALA A 39 -4.08 -1.85 18.42
CA ALA A 39 -4.41 -2.69 19.57
C ALA A 39 -5.88 -2.54 19.93
N GLY A 40 -6.59 -3.67 20.06
CA GLY A 40 -8.03 -3.72 20.37
C GLY A 40 -8.97 -3.41 19.20
N LEU A 41 -8.46 -3.13 17.99
CA LEU A 41 -9.29 -2.79 16.83
C LEU A 41 -9.44 -3.91 15.79
N LEU A 42 -8.65 -4.97 15.88
CA LEU A 42 -8.55 -5.99 14.83
C LEU A 42 -9.38 -7.25 15.11
N ASP A 43 -9.61 -7.59 16.39
CA ASP A 43 -10.34 -8.78 16.79
C ASP A 43 -11.17 -8.51 18.08
N PRO A 44 -12.50 -8.28 17.97
CA PRO A 44 -13.25 -8.15 16.72
C PRO A 44 -12.86 -6.89 15.94
N LEU A 45 -13.01 -6.92 14.61
CA LEU A 45 -12.71 -5.76 13.77
C LEU A 45 -13.66 -4.60 14.08
N ASP A 46 -13.10 -3.51 14.62
CA ASP A 46 -13.81 -2.28 14.95
C ASP A 46 -14.56 -1.72 13.73
N GLU A 47 -15.78 -1.22 13.95
CA GLU A 47 -16.68 -0.76 12.90
C GLU A 47 -16.13 0.47 12.15
N HIS A 48 -15.49 1.40 12.86
CA HIS A 48 -14.89 2.59 12.26
C HIS A 48 -13.63 2.23 11.46
N LEU A 49 -12.77 1.38 12.03
CA LEU A 49 -11.59 0.89 11.31
C LEU A 49 -12.00 0.11 10.05
N ARG A 50 -13.00 -0.78 10.13
CA ARG A 50 -13.54 -1.50 8.97
C ARG A 50 -13.94 -0.54 7.85
N ARG A 51 -14.62 0.56 8.18
CA ARG A 51 -15.09 1.55 7.20
C ARG A 51 -13.93 2.30 6.54
N GLU A 52 -12.92 2.71 7.30
CA GLU A 52 -11.73 3.34 6.73
C GLU A 52 -10.96 2.35 5.83
N LEU A 53 -10.87 1.06 6.21
CA LEU A 53 -10.29 0.02 5.35
C LEU A 53 -11.04 -0.16 4.02
N VAL A 54 -12.37 -0.15 4.05
CA VAL A 54 -13.20 -0.17 2.83
C VAL A 54 -12.89 1.05 1.97
N ARG A 55 -12.87 2.24 2.56
CA ARG A 55 -12.57 3.51 1.87
C ARG A 55 -11.19 3.50 1.21
N TYR A 56 -10.16 3.03 1.91
CA TYR A 56 -8.81 2.91 1.32
C TYR A 56 -8.79 1.89 0.18
N GLY A 57 -9.55 0.79 0.29
CA GLY A 57 -9.76 -0.15 -0.80
C GLY A 57 -10.42 0.47 -2.04
N ASP A 58 -11.43 1.32 -1.84
CA ASP A 58 -12.12 2.06 -2.91
C ASP A 58 -11.18 3.06 -3.61
N LEU A 59 -10.27 3.71 -2.89
CA LEU A 59 -9.24 4.59 -3.48
C LEU A 59 -8.26 3.79 -4.35
N VAL A 60 -7.85 2.60 -3.92
CA VAL A 60 -7.04 1.71 -4.75
C VAL A 60 -7.82 1.25 -6.00
N GLN A 61 -9.12 0.96 -5.86
CA GLN A 61 -9.97 0.60 -6.98
C GLN A 61 -10.13 1.76 -7.99
N ALA A 62 -10.22 2.99 -7.51
CA ALA A 62 -10.22 4.19 -8.36
C ALA A 62 -8.95 4.28 -9.20
N ALA A 63 -7.79 3.90 -8.64
CA ALA A 63 -6.55 3.83 -9.41
C ALA A 63 -6.64 2.78 -10.53
N TYR A 64 -7.17 1.58 -10.26
CA TYR A 64 -7.40 0.59 -11.31
C TYR A 64 -8.35 1.09 -12.41
N HIS A 65 -9.43 1.79 -12.06
CA HIS A 65 -10.36 2.34 -13.07
C HIS A 65 -9.71 3.43 -13.93
N ALA A 66 -8.94 4.33 -13.32
CA ALA A 66 -8.22 5.38 -14.04
C ALA A 66 -7.18 4.80 -15.02
N PHE A 67 -6.50 3.72 -14.63
CA PHE A 67 -5.57 3.03 -15.53
C PHE A 67 -6.29 2.38 -16.72
N HIS A 68 -7.31 1.55 -16.46
CA HIS A 68 -8.00 0.79 -17.51
C HIS A 68 -8.86 1.64 -18.44
N SER A 69 -9.29 2.83 -18.01
CA SER A 69 -10.04 3.74 -18.90
C SER A 69 -9.15 4.32 -20.00
N HIS A 70 -7.84 4.47 -19.75
CA HIS A 70 -6.90 5.07 -20.70
C HIS A 70 -5.52 4.38 -20.63
N PRO A 71 -5.39 3.09 -20.96
CA PRO A 71 -4.15 2.34 -20.74
C PRO A 71 -2.96 2.87 -21.55
N GLU A 72 -3.22 3.47 -22.72
CA GLU A 72 -2.20 3.98 -23.64
C GLU A 72 -1.96 5.49 -23.55
N ALA A 73 -2.67 6.19 -22.66
CA ALA A 73 -2.50 7.64 -22.56
C ALA A 73 -1.06 8.00 -22.15
N PRO A 74 -0.42 8.93 -22.88
CA PRO A 74 0.97 9.27 -22.64
C PRO A 74 1.12 9.93 -21.26
N PRO A 75 2.34 9.96 -20.69
CA PRO A 75 2.51 10.38 -19.29
C PRO A 75 2.13 11.84 -19.00
N ASP A 76 2.15 12.69 -20.03
CA ASP A 76 1.76 14.10 -20.02
C ASP A 76 0.24 14.31 -20.21
N ALA A 77 -0.51 13.27 -20.58
CA ALA A 77 -1.96 13.39 -20.72
C ALA A 77 -2.64 13.59 -19.36
N THR A 78 -3.58 14.53 -19.32
CA THR A 78 -4.45 14.74 -18.16
C THR A 78 -5.34 13.50 -17.97
N ARG A 79 -5.06 12.73 -16.92
CA ARG A 79 -5.88 11.58 -16.53
C ARG A 79 -6.94 12.05 -15.52
N HIS A 80 -8.20 11.88 -15.88
CA HIS A 80 -9.29 12.08 -14.94
C HIS A 80 -9.41 10.88 -14.00
N VAL A 81 -9.05 11.08 -12.73
CA VAL A 81 -9.33 10.11 -11.67
C VAL A 81 -10.68 10.46 -11.07
N ALA A 82 -11.72 9.67 -11.37
CA ALA A 82 -13.00 9.78 -10.72
C ALA A 82 -12.92 9.18 -9.32
N LEU A 83 -12.63 10.03 -8.33
CA LEU A 83 -12.55 9.61 -6.93
C LEU A 83 -13.96 9.28 -6.41
N PRO A 84 -14.16 8.09 -5.80
CA PRO A 84 -15.46 7.70 -5.27
C PRO A 84 -15.88 8.61 -4.11
N ASP A 85 -14.90 9.08 -3.33
CA ASP A 85 -15.09 10.08 -2.29
C ASP A 85 -14.77 11.47 -2.85
N ARG A 86 -15.83 12.28 -3.03
CA ARG A 86 -15.72 13.67 -3.52
C ARG A 86 -15.05 14.61 -2.52
N SER A 87 -14.77 14.14 -1.30
CA SER A 87 -14.04 14.90 -0.29
C SER A 87 -12.55 15.05 -0.65
N TYR A 88 -12.02 14.20 -1.53
CA TYR A 88 -10.64 14.28 -1.99
C TYR A 88 -10.52 14.96 -3.34
N ARG A 89 -9.51 15.83 -3.45
CA ARG A 89 -9.08 16.45 -4.70
C ARG A 89 -7.82 15.75 -5.20
N PHE A 90 -7.87 15.26 -6.42
CA PHE A 90 -6.69 14.75 -7.13
C PHE A 90 -5.65 15.87 -7.33
N THR A 91 -4.38 15.57 -7.09
CA THR A 91 -3.29 16.57 -7.22
C THR A 91 -2.19 16.12 -8.17
N ARG A 92 -1.83 14.83 -8.19
CA ARG A 92 -0.71 14.32 -8.99
C ARG A 92 -0.94 12.92 -9.54
N SER A 93 -0.59 12.70 -10.81
CA SER A 93 -0.42 11.37 -11.40
C SER A 93 0.95 10.77 -11.05
N LEU A 94 0.96 9.48 -10.74
CA LEU A 94 2.18 8.75 -10.41
C LEU A 94 2.46 7.67 -11.45
N PHE A 95 3.73 7.53 -11.81
CA PHE A 95 4.22 6.56 -12.78
C PHE A 95 5.33 5.72 -12.17
N ALA A 96 5.40 4.45 -12.54
CA ALA A 96 6.51 3.56 -12.21
C ALA A 96 7.22 3.16 -13.50
N THR A 97 8.54 3.21 -13.50
CA THR A 97 9.37 2.89 -14.67
C THR A 97 10.18 1.63 -14.37
N ALA A 98 10.13 0.67 -15.28
CA ALA A 98 10.96 -0.51 -15.19
C ALA A 98 12.27 -0.31 -15.94
N SER A 99 13.39 -0.62 -15.29
CA SER A 99 14.72 -0.54 -15.92
C SER A 99 15.10 -1.79 -16.72
N VAL A 100 14.25 -2.84 -16.73
CA VAL A 100 14.55 -4.12 -17.38
C VAL A 100 13.73 -4.27 -18.65
N GLU A 101 14.41 -4.49 -19.79
CA GLU A 101 13.79 -4.85 -21.06
C GLU A 101 13.04 -6.18 -20.91
N LEU A 102 11.79 -6.25 -21.36
CA LEU A 102 11.05 -7.50 -21.45
C LEU A 102 11.88 -8.54 -22.24
N PRO A 103 11.95 -9.82 -21.80
CA PRO A 103 12.61 -10.86 -22.58
C PRO A 103 12.03 -10.94 -24.00
N ARG A 104 12.89 -10.88 -25.03
CA ARG A 104 12.51 -10.82 -26.46
C ARG A 104 11.51 -11.89 -26.94
N PHE A 105 11.36 -13.01 -26.23
CA PHE A 105 10.37 -14.04 -26.58
C PHE A 105 8.92 -13.64 -26.23
N LEU A 106 8.72 -12.65 -25.34
CA LEU A 106 7.42 -12.10 -24.97
C LEU A 106 6.98 -10.92 -25.85
N ASP A 107 7.86 -10.38 -26.71
CA ASP A 107 7.52 -9.32 -27.67
C ASP A 107 6.34 -9.70 -28.58
N ARG A 108 6.13 -11.00 -28.83
CA ARG A 108 5.05 -11.51 -29.67
C ARG A 108 3.66 -11.46 -29.02
N PHE A 109 3.59 -11.29 -27.71
CA PHE A 109 2.35 -11.24 -26.92
C PHE A 109 2.18 -9.89 -26.19
N ALA A 110 3.09 -8.95 -26.39
CA ALA A 110 3.10 -7.65 -25.72
C ALA A 110 2.03 -6.72 -26.29
N THR A 111 1.12 -6.25 -25.45
CA THR A 111 0.22 -5.12 -25.76
C THR A 111 0.98 -3.77 -25.72
N PRO A 112 0.55 -2.72 -26.45
CA PRO A 112 1.28 -1.44 -26.55
C PRO A 112 1.62 -0.74 -25.22
N TRP A 113 0.81 -0.93 -24.16
CA TRP A 113 1.11 -0.42 -22.82
C TRP A 113 2.23 -1.19 -22.09
N MET A 114 2.54 -2.41 -22.52
CA MET A 114 3.65 -3.22 -21.99
C MET A 114 5.00 -2.81 -22.59
N THR A 115 4.99 -2.19 -23.77
CA THR A 115 6.21 -1.64 -24.42
C THR A 115 6.60 -0.25 -23.91
N GLN A 116 5.74 0.40 -23.10
CA GLN A 116 6.10 1.64 -22.45
C GLN A 116 6.98 1.38 -21.24
N ARG A 117 8.16 2.02 -21.18
CA ARG A 117 9.08 1.93 -20.03
C ARG A 117 8.43 2.41 -18.73
N SER A 118 7.48 3.35 -18.81
CA SER A 118 6.79 3.95 -17.68
C SER A 118 5.29 3.67 -17.73
N SER A 119 4.71 3.18 -16.63
CA SER A 119 3.28 2.88 -16.51
C SER A 119 2.64 3.69 -15.41
N TRP A 120 1.44 4.23 -15.65
CA TRP A 120 0.67 4.93 -14.63
C TRP A 120 0.28 3.96 -13.51
N ILE A 121 0.70 4.24 -12.27
CA ILE A 121 0.60 3.31 -11.13
C ILE A 121 -0.30 3.82 -10.02
N GLY A 122 -0.68 5.09 -10.04
CA GLY A 122 -1.48 5.66 -8.96
C GLY A 122 -1.52 7.18 -8.97
N TYR A 123 -1.88 7.75 -7.83
CA TYR A 123 -2.04 9.18 -7.67
C TYR A 123 -1.81 9.66 -6.24
N VAL A 124 -1.63 10.97 -6.11
CA VAL A 124 -1.74 11.72 -4.84
C VAL A 124 -3.04 12.51 -4.86
N ALA A 125 -3.72 12.53 -3.72
CA ALA A 125 -4.91 13.32 -3.48
C ALA A 125 -4.90 13.90 -2.06
N VAL A 126 -5.62 15.00 -1.84
CA VAL A 126 -5.76 15.63 -0.52
C VAL A 126 -7.23 15.84 -0.18
N CYS A 127 -7.60 15.61 1.08
CA CYS A 127 -8.94 15.92 1.54
C CYS A 127 -9.16 17.44 1.54
N ASP A 128 -10.14 17.93 0.80
CA ASP A 128 -10.45 19.36 0.62
C ASP A 128 -11.87 19.73 1.09
N SER A 129 -12.62 18.75 1.60
CA SER A 129 -13.94 18.96 2.20
C SER A 129 -13.82 19.29 3.68
N ASP A 130 -14.25 20.50 4.08
CA ASP A 130 -14.28 20.91 5.48
C ASP A 130 -15.07 19.92 6.34
N HIS A 131 -16.21 19.45 5.86
CA HIS A 131 -17.04 18.47 6.58
C HIS A 131 -16.25 17.19 6.89
N GLU A 132 -15.49 16.70 5.91
CA GLU A 132 -14.72 15.46 6.06
C GLU A 132 -13.48 15.65 6.93
N ILE A 133 -12.82 16.80 6.83
CA ILE A 133 -11.71 17.20 7.71
C ILE A 133 -12.18 17.25 9.17
N HIS A 134 -13.34 17.86 9.43
CA HIS A 134 -13.94 17.89 10.77
C HIS A 134 -14.34 16.49 11.27
N ARG A 135 -14.89 15.63 10.39
CA ARG A 135 -15.21 14.24 10.74
C ARG A 135 -13.96 13.45 11.13
N MET A 136 -12.88 13.60 10.36
CA MET A 136 -11.61 12.88 10.54
C MET A 136 -10.72 13.48 11.62
N GLY A 137 -10.96 14.74 12.02
CA GLY A 137 -10.13 15.50 12.95
C GLY A 137 -8.77 15.92 12.39
N ARG A 138 -8.60 15.84 11.06
CA ARG A 138 -7.35 16.11 10.34
C ARG A 138 -7.60 16.26 8.85
N ARG A 139 -6.70 16.93 8.15
CA ARG A 139 -6.61 16.88 6.69
C ARG A 139 -5.69 15.75 6.28
N ASP A 140 -6.26 14.80 5.52
CA ASP A 140 -5.56 13.61 5.09
C ASP A 140 -5.03 13.76 3.65
N ILE A 141 -3.74 13.47 3.47
CA ILE A 141 -3.07 13.35 2.17
C ILE A 141 -3.00 11.85 1.86
N VAL A 142 -3.63 11.43 0.77
CA VAL A 142 -3.64 10.03 0.33
C VAL A 142 -2.74 9.82 -0.88
N ILE A 143 -1.93 8.76 -0.81
CA ILE A 143 -1.23 8.18 -1.94
C ILE A 143 -1.83 6.80 -2.21
N ALA A 144 -2.48 6.63 -3.37
CA ALA A 144 -3.15 5.38 -3.74
C ALA A 144 -2.45 4.71 -4.92
N LEU A 145 -2.00 3.46 -4.74
CA LEU A 145 -1.18 2.73 -5.70
C LEU A 145 -1.86 1.41 -6.12
N ARG A 146 -2.09 1.24 -7.43
CA ARG A 146 -2.57 -0.03 -7.97
C ARG A 146 -1.46 -1.06 -8.08
N GLY A 147 -1.84 -2.33 -8.13
CA GLY A 147 -0.96 -3.40 -8.62
C GLY A 147 -1.00 -3.54 -10.14
N THR A 148 -0.16 -4.41 -10.70
CA THR A 148 -0.21 -4.79 -12.12
C THR A 148 -1.17 -5.97 -12.34
N ALA A 149 -1.87 -6.02 -13.48
CA ALA A 149 -2.74 -7.17 -13.79
C ALA A 149 -1.94 -8.49 -13.89
N THR A 150 -0.67 -8.39 -14.32
CA THR A 150 0.29 -9.48 -14.57
C THR A 150 1.30 -9.66 -13.44
N CYS A 151 0.88 -9.56 -12.18
CA CYS A 151 1.78 -9.79 -11.02
C CYS A 151 2.57 -11.11 -11.06
N LEU A 152 2.15 -12.14 -11.82
CA LEU A 152 2.94 -13.35 -12.03
C LEU A 152 4.17 -13.10 -12.91
N GLU A 153 4.03 -12.38 -14.02
CA GLU A 153 5.13 -12.01 -14.92
C GLU A 153 6.16 -11.14 -14.19
N TRP A 154 5.70 -10.24 -13.31
CA TRP A 154 6.58 -9.48 -12.43
C TRP A 154 7.20 -10.33 -11.32
N ALA A 155 6.46 -11.27 -10.72
CA ALA A 155 7.01 -12.22 -9.75
C ALA A 155 8.12 -13.11 -10.33
N GLU A 156 8.02 -13.44 -11.62
CA GLU A 156 9.09 -14.13 -12.35
C GLU A 156 10.30 -13.21 -12.60
N ASN A 157 10.06 -11.91 -12.85
CA ASN A 157 11.12 -10.89 -12.93
C ASN A 157 11.74 -10.52 -11.55
N PHE A 158 11.03 -10.73 -10.43
CA PHE A 158 11.53 -10.55 -9.05
C PHE A 158 12.50 -11.65 -8.61
N ARG A 159 13.13 -12.37 -9.55
CA ARG A 159 14.12 -13.39 -9.24
C ARG A 159 15.44 -12.76 -8.78
N ALA A 160 15.54 -12.72 -7.45
CA ALA A 160 16.67 -13.11 -6.62
C ALA A 160 17.77 -12.08 -6.29
N GLY A 161 17.39 -10.84 -5.96
CA GLY A 161 18.30 -9.87 -5.35
C GLY A 161 17.67 -9.05 -4.23
N LEU A 162 18.32 -9.01 -3.06
CA LEU A 162 18.07 -7.98 -2.05
C LEU A 162 19.14 -6.88 -2.22
N VAL A 163 18.71 -5.66 -2.50
CA VAL A 163 19.59 -4.49 -2.64
C VAL A 163 19.58 -3.65 -1.36
N PRO A 164 20.71 -3.05 -0.96
CA PRO A 164 20.74 -2.12 0.16
C PRO A 164 19.85 -0.91 -0.14
N VAL A 165 19.23 -0.37 0.92
CA VAL A 165 18.56 0.93 0.88
C VAL A 165 19.59 1.95 1.33
N ASP A 166 20.05 2.82 0.43
CA ASP A 166 20.99 3.88 0.77
C ASP A 166 20.32 4.97 1.62
N ASP A 167 21.05 5.43 2.63
CA ASP A 167 20.62 6.48 3.54
C ASP A 167 21.00 7.90 3.09
N GLY A 168 21.51 8.06 1.86
CA GLY A 168 22.03 9.36 1.39
C GLY A 168 23.23 9.87 2.19
N ASN A 169 23.84 9.02 3.03
CA ASN A 169 25.02 9.37 3.81
C ASN A 169 26.27 8.92 3.03
N GLU A 170 26.60 9.67 1.96
CA GLU A 170 27.79 9.45 1.11
C GLU A 170 29.14 9.68 1.85
N ASN A 171 29.12 9.89 3.16
CA ASN A 171 30.31 10.24 3.94
C ASN A 171 31.02 9.06 4.62
N GLU A 172 30.54 7.82 4.50
CA GLU A 172 31.24 6.66 5.09
C GLU A 172 32.06 5.80 4.09
N GLU A 173 32.01 6.06 2.78
CA GLU A 173 32.76 5.25 1.78
C GLU A 173 34.22 5.70 1.56
N LYS A 174 34.74 6.69 2.31
CA LYS A 174 36.14 7.15 2.17
C LYS A 174 37.15 6.57 3.17
N ASN A 175 36.80 5.54 3.93
CA ASN A 175 37.79 4.75 4.65
C ASN A 175 37.75 3.30 4.15
N GLY A 176 38.70 2.97 3.27
CA GLY A 176 38.88 1.68 2.62
C GLY A 176 39.26 0.55 3.59
N ASN A 177 38.35 0.23 4.51
CA ASN A 177 38.38 -0.99 5.27
C ASN A 177 37.06 -1.70 5.03
N SER A 178 37.13 -2.89 4.45
CA SER A 178 36.00 -3.76 4.13
C SER A 178 35.22 -4.06 5.41
N THR A 179 34.29 -3.18 5.77
CA THR A 179 33.41 -3.35 6.92
C THR A 179 32.42 -4.43 6.54
N SER A 180 32.59 -5.59 7.16
CA SER A 180 31.58 -6.64 7.33
C SER A 180 30.16 -6.06 7.18
N ARG A 181 29.54 -6.25 6.00
CA ARG A 181 28.13 -5.91 5.72
C ARG A 181 27.30 -6.45 6.87
N SER A 182 26.85 -5.56 7.77
CA SER A 182 26.09 -5.96 8.95
C SER A 182 24.95 -6.89 8.52
N PRO A 183 24.76 -8.06 9.16
CA PRO A 183 23.66 -8.97 8.87
C PRO A 183 22.27 -8.30 8.96
N HIS A 184 22.22 -7.15 9.64
CA HIS A 184 21.03 -6.35 9.92
C HIS A 184 20.86 -5.13 9.01
N ALA A 185 21.76 -4.88 8.04
CA ALA A 185 21.62 -3.75 7.12
C ALA A 185 20.27 -3.82 6.35
N PRO A 186 19.53 -2.70 6.22
CA PRO A 186 18.23 -2.69 5.57
C PRO A 186 18.37 -3.00 4.08
N LYS A 187 17.60 -3.97 3.60
CA LYS A 187 17.57 -4.37 2.19
C LYS A 187 16.16 -4.62 1.71
N VAL A 188 15.92 -4.24 0.46
CA VAL A 188 14.64 -4.39 -0.23
C VAL A 188 14.81 -5.25 -1.48
N GLU A 189 13.71 -5.82 -1.95
CA GLU A 189 13.70 -6.58 -3.19
C GLU A 189 14.04 -5.65 -4.38
N CYS A 190 14.93 -6.13 -5.26
CA CYS A 190 15.55 -5.31 -6.29
C CYS A 190 14.57 -4.79 -7.36
N GLY A 191 13.55 -5.57 -7.73
CA GLY A 191 12.55 -5.12 -8.68
C GLY A 191 11.63 -4.05 -8.10
N PHE A 192 11.19 -4.17 -6.83
CA PHE A 192 10.43 -3.10 -6.19
C PHE A 192 11.25 -1.82 -6.11
N TRP A 193 12.54 -1.93 -5.75
CA TRP A 193 13.45 -0.79 -5.72
C TRP A 193 13.64 -0.15 -7.10
N SER A 194 13.84 -0.97 -8.13
CA SER A 194 13.96 -0.50 -9.52
C SER A 194 12.71 0.29 -9.94
N LEU A 195 11.51 -0.27 -9.75
CA LEU A 195 10.26 0.41 -10.09
C LEU A 195 10.06 1.72 -9.32
N TYR A 196 10.58 1.77 -8.09
CA TYR A 196 10.43 2.90 -7.20
C TYR A 196 11.39 4.05 -7.52
N LYS A 197 12.66 3.75 -7.82
CA LYS A 197 13.74 4.73 -8.00
C LYS A 197 14.06 5.07 -9.46
N THR A 198 13.65 4.27 -10.44
CA THR A 198 13.95 4.52 -11.85
C THR A 198 13.10 5.67 -12.40
N ALA A 199 13.76 6.70 -12.93
CA ALA A 199 13.11 7.76 -13.71
C ALA A 199 12.88 7.28 -15.15
N GLY A 200 11.79 7.74 -15.77
CA GLY A 200 11.55 7.55 -17.19
C GLY A 200 12.06 8.74 -18.01
N ASP A 201 12.10 8.60 -19.33
CA ASP A 201 12.63 9.63 -20.24
C ASP A 201 11.91 10.98 -20.12
N ARG A 202 10.63 10.97 -19.74
CA ARG A 202 9.76 12.16 -19.61
C ARG A 202 9.06 12.27 -18.26
N VAL A 203 9.32 11.35 -17.34
CA VAL A 203 8.69 11.32 -16.02
C VAL A 203 9.72 11.12 -14.92
N PRO A 204 9.62 11.87 -13.80
CA PRO A 204 10.46 11.59 -12.64
C PRO A 204 10.21 10.17 -12.12
N SER A 205 11.13 9.66 -11.29
CA SER A 205 10.91 8.42 -10.57
C SER A 205 9.67 8.53 -9.67
N LEU A 206 9.08 7.39 -9.32
CA LEU A 206 7.96 7.34 -8.37
C LEU A 206 8.35 8.00 -7.04
N SER A 207 9.57 7.74 -6.56
CA SER A 207 10.09 8.34 -5.33
C SER A 207 10.10 9.87 -5.38
N ALA A 208 10.70 10.46 -6.42
CA ALA A 208 10.82 11.90 -6.56
C ALA A 208 9.44 12.56 -6.71
N ALA A 209 8.57 12.00 -7.57
CA ALA A 209 7.23 12.53 -7.80
C ALA A 209 6.39 12.61 -6.52
N VAL A 210 6.44 11.56 -5.68
CA VAL A 210 5.68 11.51 -4.43
C VAL A 210 6.27 12.45 -3.38
N VAL A 211 7.59 12.44 -3.19
CA VAL A 211 8.25 13.31 -2.21
C VAL A 211 8.01 14.78 -2.53
N ASP A 212 8.12 15.19 -3.80
CA ASP A 212 7.90 16.57 -4.21
C ASP A 212 6.45 17.01 -3.99
N GLU A 213 5.49 16.20 -4.40
CA GLU A 213 4.07 16.52 -4.25
C GLU A 213 3.64 16.58 -2.78
N VAL A 214 4.01 15.59 -1.97
CA VAL A 214 3.64 15.55 -0.56
C VAL A 214 4.29 16.72 0.19
N ARG A 215 5.55 17.06 -0.12
CA ARG A 215 6.22 18.24 0.46
C ARG A 215 5.48 19.53 0.12
N GLN A 216 5.01 19.69 -1.13
CA GLN A 216 4.20 20.84 -1.53
C GLN A 216 2.90 20.93 -0.74
N LEU A 217 2.16 19.82 -0.59
CA LEU A 217 0.91 19.79 0.16
C LEU A 217 1.12 20.05 1.65
N VAL A 218 2.14 19.46 2.27
CA VAL A 218 2.48 19.72 3.69
C VAL A 218 2.81 21.19 3.92
N ASN A 219 3.54 21.82 3.01
CA ASN A 219 3.83 23.26 3.09
C ASN A 219 2.59 24.12 2.85
N GLN A 220 1.72 23.73 1.90
CA GLN A 220 0.49 24.45 1.57
C GLN A 220 -0.47 24.51 2.77
N TYR A 221 -0.61 23.42 3.51
CA TYR A 221 -1.52 23.30 4.64
C TYR A 221 -0.80 23.38 5.99
N LYS A 222 0.35 24.09 6.03
CA LYS A 222 1.13 24.28 7.25
C LYS A 222 0.29 24.99 8.32
N GLY A 223 0.25 24.39 9.51
CA GLY A 223 -0.55 24.89 10.64
C GLY A 223 -1.87 24.15 10.85
N GLU A 224 -2.27 23.30 9.90
CA GLU A 224 -3.37 22.35 10.09
C GLU A 224 -2.87 21.02 10.69
N GLU A 225 -3.78 20.27 11.30
CA GLU A 225 -3.51 18.88 11.72
C GLU A 225 -3.54 17.98 10.47
N LEU A 226 -2.39 17.40 10.12
CA LEU A 226 -2.20 16.61 8.91
C LEU A 226 -2.00 15.13 9.20
N SER A 227 -2.37 14.28 8.24
CA SER A 227 -1.91 12.89 8.14
C SER A 227 -1.52 12.53 6.72
N ILE A 228 -0.62 11.56 6.60
CA ILE A 228 -0.29 10.93 5.33
C ILE A 228 -0.76 9.48 5.37
N THR A 229 -1.64 9.12 4.45
CA THR A 229 -2.13 7.76 4.26
C THR A 229 -1.60 7.20 2.94
N VAL A 230 -0.85 6.11 3.00
CA VAL A 230 -0.39 5.40 1.80
C VAL A 230 -1.17 4.10 1.69
N THR A 231 -1.80 3.86 0.54
CA THR A 231 -2.56 2.64 0.31
C THR A 231 -2.22 2.00 -1.01
N GLY A 232 -2.28 0.66 -1.05
CA GLY A 232 -2.05 -0.05 -2.30
C GLY A 232 -2.41 -1.52 -2.24
N HIS A 233 -2.58 -2.10 -3.42
CA HIS A 233 -2.89 -3.52 -3.59
C HIS A 233 -1.81 -4.26 -4.38
N SER A 234 -1.51 -5.49 -3.99
CA SER A 234 -0.55 -6.37 -4.68
C SER A 234 0.81 -5.69 -4.88
N LEU A 235 1.30 -5.46 -6.10
CA LEU A 235 2.53 -4.67 -6.32
C LEU A 235 2.44 -3.26 -5.68
N GLY A 236 1.29 -2.59 -5.77
CA GLY A 236 1.08 -1.27 -5.17
C GLY A 236 1.20 -1.28 -3.64
N ALA A 237 0.90 -2.41 -2.99
CA ALA A 237 1.13 -2.58 -1.55
C ALA A 237 2.61 -2.60 -1.19
N ALA A 238 3.47 -3.19 -2.03
CA ALA A 238 4.92 -3.18 -1.81
C ALA A 238 5.48 -1.76 -1.99
N LEU A 239 5.08 -1.08 -3.07
CA LEU A 239 5.47 0.30 -3.33
C LEU A 239 4.97 1.27 -2.24
N ALA A 240 3.81 1.01 -1.64
CA ALA A 240 3.28 1.83 -0.55
C ALA A 240 4.21 1.85 0.69
N VAL A 241 4.83 0.72 1.01
CA VAL A 241 5.81 0.64 2.11
C VAL A 241 7.09 1.41 1.76
N LEU A 242 7.58 1.30 0.53
CA LEU A 242 8.75 2.07 0.06
C LEU A 242 8.49 3.58 0.08
N VAL A 243 7.31 4.00 -0.38
CA VAL A 243 6.86 5.40 -0.32
C VAL A 243 6.88 5.91 1.12
N ALA A 244 6.33 5.15 2.07
CA ALA A 244 6.28 5.58 3.47
C ALA A 244 7.67 5.70 4.10
N ASP A 245 8.59 4.75 3.82
CA ASP A 245 9.99 4.84 4.26
C ASP A 245 10.66 6.12 3.74
N GLU A 246 10.57 6.38 2.44
CA GLU A 246 11.20 7.55 1.81
C GLU A 246 10.63 8.87 2.34
N LEU A 247 9.31 8.97 2.51
CA LEU A 247 8.68 10.17 3.06
C LEU A 247 9.16 10.43 4.49
N SER A 248 9.24 9.39 5.32
CA SER A 248 9.76 9.49 6.69
C SER A 248 11.26 9.82 6.76
N ALA A 249 12.03 9.46 5.73
CA ALA A 249 13.45 9.80 5.63
C ALA A 249 13.70 11.21 5.06
N SER A 250 12.90 11.63 4.08
CA SER A 250 13.07 12.88 3.34
C SER A 250 12.41 14.08 4.02
N MET A 251 11.57 13.86 5.03
CA MET A 251 10.84 14.89 5.76
C MET A 251 10.85 14.55 7.26
N PRO A 252 11.87 15.02 8.01
CA PRO A 252 11.98 14.72 9.45
C PRO A 252 10.76 15.17 10.27
N ASP A 253 10.11 16.27 9.86
CA ASP A 253 8.89 16.80 10.48
C ASP A 253 7.62 16.37 9.73
N ALA A 254 7.65 15.21 9.06
CA ALA A 254 6.48 14.69 8.35
C ALA A 254 5.28 14.50 9.29
N PRO A 255 4.05 14.79 8.83
CA PRO A 255 2.86 14.34 9.51
C PRO A 255 2.86 12.81 9.69
N PRO A 256 2.08 12.27 10.65
CA PRO A 256 2.01 10.83 10.88
C PRO A 256 1.68 10.04 9.61
N ILE A 257 2.53 9.05 9.30
CA ILE A 257 2.43 8.22 8.10
C ILE A 257 1.88 6.84 8.48
N ALA A 258 0.77 6.45 7.85
CA ALA A 258 0.23 5.09 7.95
C ALA A 258 0.05 4.45 6.58
N VAL A 259 0.40 3.17 6.50
CA VAL A 259 0.27 2.33 5.32
C VAL A 259 -0.87 1.34 5.52
N PHE A 260 -1.86 1.36 4.64
CA PHE A 260 -2.95 0.38 4.57
C PHE A 260 -2.83 -0.42 3.28
N SER A 261 -2.32 -1.63 3.39
CA SER A 261 -1.96 -2.46 2.23
C SER A 261 -2.86 -3.68 2.10
N PHE A 262 -3.17 -4.07 0.86
CA PHE A 262 -4.08 -5.17 0.54
C PHE A 262 -3.38 -6.23 -0.31
N GLY A 263 -3.30 -7.48 0.18
CA GLY A 263 -2.73 -8.60 -0.60
C GLY A 263 -1.28 -8.38 -1.07
N GLY A 264 -0.49 -7.63 -0.30
CA GLY A 264 0.87 -7.24 -0.66
C GLY A 264 1.94 -8.30 -0.36
N PRO A 265 2.96 -8.47 -1.22
CA PRO A 265 4.09 -9.36 -0.97
C PRO A 265 5.03 -8.80 0.12
N ARG A 266 6.06 -9.57 0.49
CA ARG A 266 7.14 -9.11 1.39
C ARG A 266 8.07 -8.17 0.62
N VAL A 267 8.40 -7.02 1.21
CA VAL A 267 9.16 -5.94 0.53
C VAL A 267 10.67 -6.04 0.74
N GLY A 268 11.11 -6.51 1.91
CA GLY A 268 12.53 -6.50 2.28
C GLY A 268 12.89 -7.47 3.40
N ASN A 269 14.10 -7.32 3.93
CA ASN A 269 14.59 -8.10 5.06
C ASN A 269 14.14 -7.51 6.41
N ARG A 270 14.56 -8.16 7.51
CA ARG A 270 14.26 -7.72 8.87
C ARG A 270 14.80 -6.31 9.16
N GLY A 271 16.02 -5.99 8.71
CA GLY A 271 16.61 -4.67 8.88
C GLY A 271 15.77 -3.56 8.24
N PHE A 272 15.18 -3.81 7.07
CA PHE A 272 14.26 -2.85 6.45
C PHE A 272 12.96 -2.71 7.23
N ALA A 273 12.41 -3.81 7.75
CA ALA A 273 11.21 -3.73 8.60
C ALA A 273 11.46 -2.95 9.90
N ASP A 274 12.60 -3.17 10.56
CA ASP A 274 12.98 -2.45 11.78
C ASP A 274 13.27 -0.96 11.48
N ARG A 275 13.84 -0.64 10.31
CA ARG A 275 14.02 0.74 9.83
C ARG A 275 12.67 1.48 9.70
N VAL A 276 11.71 0.90 8.99
CA VAL A 276 10.39 1.52 8.76
C VAL A 276 9.68 1.79 10.09
N GLU A 277 9.68 0.82 11.00
CA GLU A 277 9.11 0.99 12.34
C GLU A 277 9.88 2.03 13.17
N GLY A 278 11.21 2.02 13.11
CA GLY A 278 12.07 2.97 13.82
C GLY A 278 11.89 4.42 13.36
N ARG A 279 11.40 4.64 12.13
CA ARG A 279 11.01 5.96 11.61
C ARG A 279 9.56 6.37 11.97
N GLY A 280 8.87 5.56 12.78
CA GLY A 280 7.51 5.85 13.25
C GLY A 280 6.40 5.57 12.23
N VAL A 281 6.73 4.93 11.09
CA VAL A 281 5.73 4.55 10.08
C VAL A 281 4.88 3.40 10.60
N LYS A 282 3.55 3.55 10.52
CA LYS A 282 2.60 2.49 10.91
C LYS A 282 2.17 1.70 9.68
N VAL A 283 2.16 0.37 9.76
CA VAL A 283 1.79 -0.50 8.63
C VAL A 283 0.75 -1.53 9.05
N LEU A 284 -0.43 -1.47 8.43
CA LEU A 284 -1.49 -2.48 8.52
C LEU A 284 -1.61 -3.24 7.19
N ARG A 285 -1.42 -4.55 7.26
CA ARG A 285 -1.53 -5.47 6.12
C ARG A 285 -2.84 -6.23 6.20
N VAL A 286 -3.73 -5.96 5.26
CA VAL A 286 -4.97 -6.72 5.09
C VAL A 286 -4.70 -7.87 4.13
N VAL A 287 -4.76 -9.08 4.67
CA VAL A 287 -4.41 -10.32 3.97
C VAL A 287 -5.63 -11.22 3.91
N ASN A 288 -5.95 -11.73 2.72
CA ASN A 288 -6.90 -12.82 2.59
C ASN A 288 -6.15 -14.14 2.89
N ALA A 289 -6.65 -14.93 3.83
CA ALA A 289 -6.01 -16.16 4.28
C ALA A 289 -5.80 -17.20 3.16
N HIS A 290 -6.54 -17.09 2.05
CA HIS A 290 -6.44 -17.95 0.88
C HIS A 290 -5.66 -17.34 -0.30
N ASP A 291 -5.05 -16.16 -0.14
CA ASP A 291 -4.31 -15.51 -1.21
C ASP A 291 -2.87 -16.04 -1.32
N MET A 292 -2.57 -16.72 -2.43
CA MET A 292 -1.25 -17.28 -2.73
C MET A 292 -0.15 -16.22 -2.85
N VAL A 293 -0.46 -14.96 -3.18
CA VAL A 293 0.58 -13.90 -3.33
C VAL A 293 1.21 -13.53 -2.00
N THR A 294 0.48 -13.71 -0.89
CA THR A 294 1.06 -13.55 0.45
C THR A 294 2.00 -14.70 0.85
N ARG A 295 1.88 -15.85 0.17
CA ARG A 295 2.68 -17.06 0.38
C ARG A 295 3.82 -17.22 -0.61
N GLN A 296 3.73 -16.65 -1.81
CA GLN A 296 4.76 -16.73 -2.85
C GLN A 296 5.96 -15.83 -2.54
N GLY A 297 6.68 -16.18 -1.47
CA GLY A 297 8.13 -16.08 -1.41
C GLY A 297 8.66 -17.52 -1.44
N GLY A 298 8.64 -18.16 -2.62
CA GLY A 298 9.12 -19.52 -2.78
C GLY A 298 10.56 -19.67 -2.28
N ASN A 299 10.81 -20.65 -1.41
CA ASN A 299 12.11 -21.16 -0.96
C ASN A 299 13.21 -20.16 -0.58
N VAL A 300 12.90 -18.90 -0.28
CA VAL A 300 13.85 -17.94 0.28
C VAL A 300 13.51 -17.77 1.76
N LYS A 301 14.12 -18.59 2.63
CA LYS A 301 14.11 -18.46 4.10
C LYS A 301 14.69 -17.11 4.62
N LYS A 302 14.86 -16.08 3.77
CA LYS A 302 15.53 -14.80 4.05
C LYS A 302 14.70 -13.53 3.83
N LEU A 303 13.50 -13.59 3.22
CA LEU A 303 12.59 -12.43 3.22
C LEU A 303 11.74 -12.47 4.48
N TYR A 304 11.75 -11.40 5.27
CA TYR A 304 11.05 -11.35 6.54
C TYR A 304 9.62 -10.81 6.34
N MET A 305 8.64 -11.34 7.08
CA MET A 305 7.32 -10.71 7.18
C MET A 305 7.54 -9.43 7.98
N SER A 306 7.28 -8.26 7.39
CA SER A 306 7.29 -6.99 8.14
C SER A 306 6.62 -7.17 9.52
N LYS A 307 7.11 -6.49 10.57
CA LYS A 307 6.39 -6.38 11.87
C LYS A 307 4.99 -5.75 11.77
N ALA A 308 4.58 -5.33 10.57
CA ALA A 308 3.23 -4.89 10.27
C ALA A 308 2.18 -5.81 10.91
N ARG A 309 1.13 -5.18 11.44
CA ARG A 309 -0.03 -5.92 11.93
C ARG A 309 -0.74 -6.55 10.74
N GLU A 310 -1.15 -7.81 10.89
CA GLU A 310 -1.91 -8.52 9.87
C GLU A 310 -3.37 -8.61 10.32
N LEU A 311 -4.27 -8.07 9.50
CA LEU A 311 -5.68 -8.38 9.58
C LEU A 311 -5.95 -9.51 8.59
N ARG A 312 -6.29 -10.69 9.10
CA ARG A 312 -6.67 -11.84 8.28
C ARG A 312 -8.18 -11.85 8.09
N VAL A 313 -8.61 -11.95 6.83
CA VAL A 313 -10.03 -12.03 6.48
C VAL A 313 -10.29 -13.42 5.92
N ASP A 314 -11.02 -14.24 6.69
CA ASP A 314 -11.43 -15.59 6.30
C ASP A 314 -12.71 -15.57 5.45
N GLN A 315 -12.86 -16.60 4.62
CA GLN A 315 -14.00 -16.73 3.71
C GLN A 315 -15.33 -16.86 4.48
N PHE A 316 -16.36 -16.13 4.02
CA PHE A 316 -17.74 -16.49 4.32
C PHE A 316 -18.03 -17.87 3.70
N ASP A 317 -18.52 -18.82 4.50
CA ASP A 317 -19.03 -20.11 4.03
C ASP A 317 -20.44 -19.89 3.45
N PRO A 318 -20.63 -19.97 2.11
CA PRO A 318 -21.94 -19.78 1.52
C PRO A 318 -22.94 -20.88 1.92
N SER A 319 -22.48 -22.00 2.49
CA SER A 319 -23.37 -23.06 3.00
C SER A 319 -23.99 -22.74 4.36
N ALA A 320 -23.36 -21.87 5.16
CA ALA A 320 -23.87 -21.48 6.47
C ALA A 320 -25.08 -20.53 6.37
N ALA A 321 -25.15 -19.66 5.35
CA ALA A 321 -26.30 -18.78 5.14
C ALA A 321 -27.55 -19.50 4.61
N ALA A 322 -27.41 -20.68 4.01
CA ALA A 322 -28.54 -21.51 3.63
C ALA A 322 -29.12 -22.31 4.82
N ALA A 323 -28.31 -22.58 5.85
CA ALA A 323 -28.72 -23.34 7.03
C ALA A 323 -29.46 -22.50 8.08
N THR A 324 -29.26 -21.18 8.12
CA THR A 324 -29.91 -20.30 9.13
C THR A 324 -31.31 -19.82 8.74
N ALA A 325 -31.82 -20.18 7.56
CA ALA A 325 -33.20 -19.89 7.15
C ALA A 325 -34.23 -20.87 7.74
N GLY A 326 -33.82 -21.86 8.54
CA GLY A 326 -34.72 -22.82 9.14
C GLY A 326 -34.25 -23.29 10.51
N ARG A 327 -34.94 -22.82 11.55
CA ARG A 327 -34.89 -23.23 12.97
C ARG A 327 -33.89 -22.46 13.84
N GLY A 328 -34.44 -21.76 14.82
CA GLY A 328 -33.67 -21.14 15.90
C GLY A 328 -33.00 -22.20 16.76
N ALA A 329 -31.70 -22.03 16.99
CA ALA A 329 -30.98 -22.57 18.13
C ALA A 329 -29.64 -21.83 18.27
N LEU A 330 -29.30 -21.49 19.51
CA LEU A 330 -28.00 -21.00 19.93
C LEU A 330 -26.90 -22.00 19.54
N SER A 331 -25.83 -21.56 18.86
CA SER A 331 -24.53 -22.23 18.97
C SER A 331 -23.34 -21.33 18.63
N ARG A 332 -22.46 -21.27 19.62
CA ARG A 332 -21.06 -20.78 19.70
C ARG A 332 -20.30 -20.62 18.37
N VAL A 333 -19.60 -19.49 18.26
CA VAL A 333 -18.52 -19.25 17.29
C VAL A 333 -17.24 -19.95 17.77
N PRO A 334 -16.49 -20.68 16.91
CA PRO A 334 -15.21 -21.28 17.29
C PRO A 334 -14.11 -20.22 17.41
N SER A 335 -13.35 -20.30 18.50
CA SER A 335 -12.16 -19.54 18.81
C SER A 335 -11.00 -19.82 17.85
N CYS A 336 -10.30 -18.79 17.36
CA CYS A 336 -9.01 -18.95 16.67
C CYS A 336 -7.87 -18.22 17.41
N LEU A 337 -7.22 -19.04 18.25
CA LEU A 337 -5.82 -19.10 18.70
C LEU A 337 -4.87 -17.91 18.44
N ALA A 338 -4.30 -17.46 19.57
CA ALA A 338 -3.20 -16.52 19.70
C ALA A 338 -1.80 -17.14 19.46
N SER A 339 -0.86 -16.23 19.18
CA SER A 339 0.61 -16.32 19.34
C SER A 339 1.42 -17.08 18.28
N PRO A 340 2.63 -16.57 17.99
CA PRO A 340 3.80 -17.39 18.22
C PRO A 340 4.71 -16.75 19.27
N SER A 341 5.03 -17.57 20.27
CA SER A 341 6.07 -17.40 21.26
C SER A 341 7.46 -17.57 20.65
N SER A 342 8.40 -16.81 21.24
CA SER A 342 9.87 -17.00 21.29
C SER A 342 10.68 -16.67 20.04
#